data_AF-A0A1Q7IP27-F1
#
_entry.id   AF-A0A1Q7IP27-F1
#
_cell.length_a   1.000
_cell.length_b   1.000
_cell.length_c   1.000
_cell.angle_alpha   90.00
_cell.angle_beta   90.00
_cell.angle_gamma   90.00
#
_symmetry.space_group_name_H-M   'P 1'
#
loop_
_entity.id
_entity.type
_entity.pdbx_description
1 polymer ?
#
loop_
_entity_poly.entity_id
_entity_poly.type
_entity_poly.pdbx_seq_one_letter_code
_entity_poly.pdbx_strand_id
1 'polypeptide(L)'
;MTLDRMRSLDRVVGSVVCLVLSLVHLLLSLLRPVRTSVPPRNILIIEISEMGCLVLAYPMLEALKRRYPGAILYFLMFEKLRGSAEVLNLAPQGQHIVLRDRSLGVFLVDAVRAVWQLRRCKIDTVLDLELFSRASAILSYLSGASNRVGFHRYHTEGLYRGNFLTHKVPYNLYLHIAKNYMALLDALEDSASGTPPVKKDYGEIQPSLPKIRNSEEETLAIREKLKQACPALVGSSRIVLLNPGGGELPIRAWPLANYVQLAEMLLELPGLAVGVVGLAGDRVWYERMAETIRSPRFFNLAGLTPTVREVVQVFNQCDILVTSDGGLAHFAGLSTIHCIVFFGPETPVLYGPLASNYTCLYAGISCSPCLSAYNARKSPCDGDNVCVKLFSPEHVKGLVLEALRARA
;
A
#
# COMPACT_ATOMS: atom_id res chain seq x y z
N MET A 1 -16.64 -1.96 -9.05
CA MET A 1 -16.93 -0.52 -9.27
C MET A 1 -15.62 0.17 -9.62
N THR A 2 -15.59 1.14 -10.54
CA THR A 2 -14.32 1.83 -10.87
C THR A 2 -13.89 2.74 -9.72
N LEU A 3 -12.57 2.91 -9.54
CA LEU A 3 -11.99 3.72 -8.47
C LEU A 3 -12.54 5.16 -8.46
N ASP A 4 -12.66 5.80 -9.62
CA ASP A 4 -13.22 7.15 -9.73
C ASP A 4 -14.69 7.24 -9.31
N ARG A 5 -15.50 6.21 -9.61
CA ARG A 5 -16.89 6.16 -9.14
C ARG A 5 -16.94 6.04 -7.62
N MET A 6 -16.07 5.22 -7.02
CA MET A 6 -15.98 5.12 -5.55
C MET A 6 -15.60 6.46 -4.93
N ARG A 7 -14.58 7.13 -5.45
CA ARG A 7 -14.11 8.44 -4.98
C ARG A 7 -15.17 9.52 -5.12
N SER A 8 -15.94 9.51 -6.21
CA SER A 8 -17.04 10.44 -6.44
C SER A 8 -18.18 10.22 -5.44
N LEU A 9 -18.59 8.96 -5.24
CA LEU A 9 -19.61 8.60 -4.25
C LEU A 9 -19.19 8.97 -2.83
N ASP A 10 -17.94 8.66 -2.44
CA ASP A 10 -17.40 9.06 -1.14
C ASP A 10 -17.47 10.58 -0.97
N ARG A 11 -17.02 11.34 -1.98
CA ARG A 11 -17.03 12.80 -1.94
C ARG A 11 -18.44 13.39 -1.79
N VAL A 12 -19.42 12.91 -2.56
CA VAL A 12 -20.77 13.49 -2.60
C VAL A 12 -21.64 12.89 -1.49
N VAL A 13 -21.92 11.59 -1.58
CA VAL A 13 -22.81 10.89 -0.64
C VAL A 13 -22.17 10.81 0.74
N GLY A 14 -20.88 10.47 0.80
CA GLY A 14 -20.17 10.37 2.07
C GLY A 14 -20.14 11.70 2.84
N SER A 15 -20.06 12.86 2.16
CA SER A 15 -20.08 14.16 2.84
C SER A 15 -21.43 14.42 3.51
N VAL A 16 -22.53 14.09 2.82
CA VAL A 16 -23.90 14.22 3.37
C VAL A 16 -24.07 13.29 4.57
N VAL A 17 -23.66 12.01 4.44
CA VAL A 17 -23.76 11.05 5.55
C VAL A 17 -22.90 11.49 6.74
N CYS A 18 -21.67 11.95 6.51
CA CYS A 18 -20.81 12.51 7.55
C CYS A 18 -21.44 13.72 8.25
N LEU A 19 -22.10 14.61 7.50
CA LEU A 19 -22.81 15.76 8.07
C LEU A 19 -23.95 15.30 8.99
N VAL A 20 -24.82 14.42 8.50
CA VAL A 20 -25.94 13.87 9.29
C VAL A 20 -25.44 13.17 10.55
N LEU A 21 -24.44 12.30 10.43
CA LEU A 21 -23.87 11.60 11.57
C LEU A 21 -23.17 12.55 12.55
N SER A 22 -22.57 13.64 12.08
CA SER A 22 -21.99 14.66 12.96
C SER A 22 -23.05 15.43 13.74
N LEU A 23 -24.18 15.75 13.11
CA LEU A 23 -25.33 16.38 13.79
C LEU A 23 -25.93 15.43 14.83
N VAL A 24 -26.13 14.16 14.46
CA VAL A 24 -26.59 13.12 15.39
C VAL A 24 -25.60 12.96 16.55
N HIS A 25 -24.29 12.95 16.28
CA HIS A 25 -23.26 12.87 17.30
C HIS A 25 -23.32 14.05 18.27
N LEU A 26 -23.46 15.27 17.74
CA LEU A 26 -23.61 16.49 18.53
C LEU A 26 -24.84 16.40 19.44
N LEU A 27 -26.01 16.06 18.89
CA LEU A 27 -27.25 15.93 19.67
C LEU A 27 -27.14 14.86 20.76
N LEU A 28 -26.54 13.71 20.45
CA LEU A 28 -26.32 12.65 21.43
C LEU A 28 -25.31 13.05 22.52
N SER A 29 -24.31 13.88 22.18
CA SER A 29 -23.32 14.37 23.14
C SER A 29 -23.88 15.39 24.14
N LEU A 30 -24.97 16.08 23.79
CA LEU A 30 -25.71 16.94 24.72
C LEU A 30 -26.49 16.12 25.77
N LEU A 31 -26.87 14.88 25.43
CA LEU A 31 -27.70 14.01 26.26
C LEU A 31 -26.91 12.95 27.02
N ARG A 32 -25.64 12.71 26.64
CA ARG A 32 -24.81 11.66 27.20
C ARG A 32 -23.48 12.24 27.67
N PRO A 33 -22.95 11.81 28.83
CA PRO A 33 -21.62 12.22 29.24
C PRO A 33 -20.61 11.83 28.16
N VAL A 34 -19.62 12.70 27.95
CA VAL A 34 -18.51 12.45 27.03
C VAL A 34 -17.91 11.10 27.39
N ARG A 35 -17.88 10.16 26.44
CA ARG A 35 -17.26 8.84 26.67
C ARG A 35 -15.80 9.06 27.00
N THR A 36 -15.40 8.63 28.19
CA THR A 36 -13.99 8.62 28.58
C THR A 36 -13.22 7.64 27.68
N SER A 37 -11.97 7.98 27.39
CA SER A 37 -11.07 7.06 26.72
C SER A 37 -10.94 5.79 27.55
N VAL A 38 -10.99 4.64 26.88
CA VAL A 38 -10.89 3.32 27.51
C VAL A 38 -9.55 2.69 27.15
N PRO A 39 -8.94 1.87 28.03
CA PRO A 39 -7.76 1.09 27.67
C PRO A 39 -8.05 0.22 26.44
N PRO A 40 -7.25 0.30 25.36
CA PRO A 40 -7.46 -0.49 24.15
C PRO A 40 -7.41 -2.00 24.41
N ARG A 41 -8.44 -2.74 24.01
CA ARG A 41 -8.49 -4.22 24.10
C ARG A 41 -8.88 -4.88 22.79
N ASN A 42 -9.91 -4.41 22.11
CA ASN A 42 -10.35 -4.87 20.78
C ASN A 42 -10.14 -3.71 19.80
N ILE A 43 -9.03 -3.76 19.07
CA ILE A 43 -8.55 -2.66 18.26
C ILE A 43 -8.84 -2.97 16.80
N LEU A 44 -9.56 -2.08 16.12
CA LEU A 44 -9.78 -2.13 14.68
C LEU A 44 -8.78 -1.23 13.95
N ILE A 45 -8.07 -1.81 13.00
CA ILE A 45 -7.28 -1.10 12.00
C ILE A 45 -8.11 -0.99 10.73
N ILE A 46 -8.40 0.22 10.27
CA ILE A 46 -9.07 0.44 8.98
C ILE A 46 -8.02 0.81 7.94
N GLU A 47 -7.89 -0.04 6.92
CA GLU A 47 -7.04 0.19 5.74
C GLU A 47 -7.75 -0.41 4.53
N ILE A 48 -8.39 0.45 3.74
CA ILE A 48 -9.13 0.15 2.51
C ILE A 48 -8.44 0.73 1.27
N SER A 49 -7.22 1.27 1.40
CA SER A 49 -6.45 1.89 0.32
C SER A 49 -5.48 0.90 -0.35
N GLU A 50 -4.27 1.31 -0.72
CA GLU A 50 -3.39 0.52 -1.61
C GLU A 50 -2.73 -0.66 -0.89
N MET A 51 -2.38 -1.71 -1.66
CA MET A 51 -1.78 -2.95 -1.13
C MET A 51 -0.49 -2.71 -0.31
N GLY A 52 0.26 -1.64 -0.60
CA GLY A 52 1.51 -1.31 0.10
C GLY A 52 1.33 -0.63 1.47
N CYS A 53 0.14 -0.11 1.78
CA CYS A 53 -0.07 0.70 2.98
C CYS A 53 0.20 -0.07 4.27
N LEU A 54 -0.21 -1.34 4.38
CA LEU A 54 0.04 -2.15 5.57
C LEU A 54 1.53 -2.43 5.83
N VAL A 55 2.35 -2.50 4.76
CA VAL A 55 3.80 -2.60 4.90
C VAL A 55 4.36 -1.30 5.48
N LEU A 56 3.88 -0.15 5.00
CA LEU A 56 4.28 1.16 5.54
C LEU A 56 3.73 1.42 6.96
N ALA A 57 2.61 0.80 7.33
CA ALA A 57 2.03 0.84 8.66
C ALA A 57 2.73 -0.10 9.66
N TYR A 58 3.59 -1.00 9.19
CA TYR A 58 4.21 -2.04 10.03
C TYR A 58 4.89 -1.50 11.29
N PRO A 59 5.70 -0.41 11.27
CA PRO A 59 6.32 0.12 12.49
C PRO A 59 5.30 0.51 13.57
N MET A 60 4.16 1.09 13.16
CA MET A 60 3.08 1.44 14.06
C MET A 60 2.34 0.21 14.59
N LEU A 61 2.14 -0.82 13.76
CA LEU A 61 1.53 -2.08 14.18
C LEU A 61 2.43 -2.86 15.15
N GLU A 62 3.74 -2.83 14.95
CA GLU A 62 4.73 -3.41 15.86
C GLU A 62 4.73 -2.66 17.19
N ALA A 63 4.79 -1.33 17.16
CA ALA A 63 4.69 -0.49 18.35
C ALA A 63 3.37 -0.72 19.10
N LEU A 64 2.25 -0.86 18.38
CA LEU A 64 0.94 -1.15 18.95
C LEU A 64 0.93 -2.48 19.72
N LYS A 65 1.47 -3.56 19.13
CA LYS A 65 1.57 -4.87 19.79
C LYS A 65 2.47 -4.82 21.03
N ARG A 66 3.55 -4.03 20.99
CA ARG A 66 4.45 -3.85 22.15
C ARG A 66 3.77 -3.07 23.29
N ARG A 67 2.99 -2.02 22.97
CA ARG A 67 2.29 -1.18 23.97
C ARG A 67 1.05 -1.86 24.54
N TYR A 68 0.34 -2.65 23.73
CA TYR A 68 -0.90 -3.32 24.13
C TYR A 68 -0.82 -4.83 23.82
N PRO A 69 0.05 -5.60 24.52
CA PRO A 69 0.30 -7.01 24.21
C PRO A 69 -0.93 -7.92 24.41
N GLY A 70 -1.89 -7.51 25.23
CA GLY A 70 -3.15 -8.23 25.43
C GLY A 70 -4.27 -7.81 24.49
N ALA A 71 -4.03 -6.86 23.57
CA ALA A 71 -5.06 -6.39 22.66
C ALA A 71 -5.22 -7.34 21.46
N ILE A 72 -6.48 -7.55 21.06
CA ILE A 72 -6.86 -8.29 19.86
C ILE A 72 -6.98 -7.29 18.71
N LEU A 73 -6.29 -7.58 17.61
CA LEU A 73 -6.30 -6.73 16.42
C LEU A 73 -7.30 -7.27 15.39
N TYR A 74 -8.17 -6.38 14.92
CA TYR A 74 -9.09 -6.62 13.81
C TYR A 74 -8.70 -5.71 12.66
N PHE A 75 -8.92 -6.17 11.44
CA PHE A 75 -8.63 -5.36 10.25
C PHE A 75 -9.87 -5.23 9.37
N LEU A 76 -10.20 -4.01 8.96
CA LEU A 76 -11.24 -3.71 7.98
C LEU A 76 -10.58 -3.28 6.67
N MET A 77 -10.76 -4.06 5.61
CA MET A 77 -10.11 -3.84 4.31
C MET A 77 -10.94 -4.35 3.13
N PHE A 78 -10.56 -3.99 1.91
CA PHE A 78 -11.13 -4.61 0.70
C PHE A 78 -10.57 -6.02 0.46
N GLU A 79 -11.34 -6.88 -0.20
CA GLU A 79 -10.97 -8.27 -0.55
C GLU A 79 -9.59 -8.37 -1.21
N LYS A 80 -9.31 -7.46 -2.15
CA LYS A 80 -8.03 -7.39 -2.88
C LYS A 80 -6.80 -7.07 -2.02
N LEU A 81 -7.00 -6.49 -0.83
CA LEU A 81 -5.91 -6.09 0.08
C LEU A 81 -5.58 -7.16 1.12
N ARG A 82 -6.40 -8.21 1.20
CA ARG A 82 -6.26 -9.29 2.19
C ARG A 82 -4.88 -9.92 2.19
N GLY A 83 -4.27 -10.07 1.01
CA GLY A 83 -2.93 -10.63 0.87
C GLY A 83 -1.85 -9.83 1.63
N SER A 84 -1.99 -8.51 1.73
CA SER A 84 -1.05 -7.65 2.47
C SER A 84 -1.09 -7.88 3.98
N ALA A 85 -2.26 -8.16 4.54
CA ALA A 85 -2.39 -8.47 5.97
C ALA A 85 -1.90 -9.90 6.28
N GLU A 86 -2.20 -10.84 5.39
CA GLU A 86 -1.80 -12.25 5.53
C GLU A 86 -0.30 -12.44 5.42
N VAL A 87 0.36 -11.75 4.48
CA VAL A 87 1.82 -11.87 4.29
C VAL A 87 2.61 -11.35 5.49
N LEU A 88 2.08 -10.35 6.20
CA LEU A 88 2.68 -9.77 7.41
C LEU A 88 2.29 -10.52 8.69
N ASN A 89 1.43 -11.56 8.59
CA ASN A 89 0.90 -12.32 9.73
C ASN A 89 0.38 -11.42 10.87
N LEU A 90 -0.37 -10.37 10.52
CA LEU A 90 -0.78 -9.35 11.48
C LEU A 90 -1.88 -9.83 12.42
N ALA A 91 -2.83 -10.61 11.89
CA ALA A 91 -3.93 -11.23 12.61
C ALA A 91 -4.39 -12.53 11.93
N PRO A 92 -5.02 -13.48 12.67
CA PRO A 92 -5.72 -14.61 12.08
C PRO A 92 -6.84 -14.20 11.13
N GLN A 93 -7.12 -15.04 10.13
CA GLN A 93 -8.14 -14.75 9.10
C GLN A 93 -9.53 -14.42 9.67
N GLY A 94 -9.90 -15.00 10.82
CA GLY A 94 -11.17 -14.71 11.50
C GLY A 94 -11.29 -13.27 12.04
N GLN A 95 -10.20 -12.50 12.06
CA GLN A 95 -10.16 -11.11 12.49
C GLN A 95 -10.10 -10.13 11.29
N HIS A 96 -10.16 -10.64 10.06
CA HIS A 96 -10.23 -9.84 8.84
C HIS A 96 -11.69 -9.62 8.44
N ILE A 97 -12.15 -8.37 8.53
CA ILE A 97 -13.46 -7.93 8.10
C ILE A 97 -13.31 -7.37 6.68
N VAL A 98 -13.83 -8.13 5.72
CA VAL A 98 -13.58 -7.89 4.29
C VAL A 98 -14.79 -7.22 3.62
N LEU A 99 -14.52 -6.16 2.86
CA LEU A 99 -15.48 -5.47 2.00
C LEU A 99 -15.23 -5.85 0.53
N ARG A 100 -16.30 -6.11 -0.24
CA ARG A 100 -16.18 -6.31 -1.69
C ARG A 100 -16.69 -5.09 -2.45
N ASP A 101 -15.87 -4.60 -3.38
CA ASP A 101 -16.09 -3.39 -4.19
C ASP A 101 -16.58 -3.70 -5.62
N ARG A 102 -17.01 -4.94 -5.89
CA ARG A 102 -17.47 -5.37 -7.22
C ARG A 102 -18.66 -4.54 -7.70
N SER A 103 -19.63 -4.27 -6.83
CA SER A 103 -20.77 -3.38 -7.08
C SER A 103 -21.14 -2.60 -5.82
N LEU A 104 -21.87 -1.48 -6.00
CA LEU A 104 -22.31 -0.65 -4.88
C LEU A 104 -23.24 -1.43 -3.92
N GLY A 105 -24.17 -2.25 -4.45
CA GLY A 105 -25.07 -3.05 -3.62
C GLY A 105 -24.34 -4.07 -2.77
N VAL A 106 -23.35 -4.78 -3.34
CA VAL A 106 -22.51 -5.73 -2.59
C VAL A 106 -21.72 -5.00 -1.50
N PHE A 107 -21.12 -3.86 -1.84
CA PHE A 107 -20.40 -3.04 -0.87
C PHE A 107 -21.29 -2.59 0.29
N LEU A 108 -22.51 -2.12 0.03
CA LEU A 108 -23.45 -1.69 1.07
C LEU A 108 -23.88 -2.84 2.00
N VAL A 109 -24.17 -4.01 1.43
CA VAL A 109 -24.48 -5.21 2.23
C VAL A 109 -23.28 -5.61 3.10
N ASP A 110 -22.08 -5.63 2.54
CA ASP A 110 -20.86 -5.94 3.28
C ASP A 110 -20.56 -4.87 4.34
N ALA A 111 -20.83 -3.58 4.08
CA ALA A 111 -20.68 -2.50 5.05
C ALA A 111 -21.63 -2.65 6.24
N VAL A 112 -22.91 -2.99 6.00
CA VAL A 112 -23.88 -3.28 7.07
C VAL A 112 -23.45 -4.51 7.88
N ARG A 113 -23.00 -5.57 7.20
CA ARG A 113 -22.47 -6.78 7.87
C ARG A 113 -21.23 -6.44 8.69
N ALA A 114 -20.33 -5.62 8.17
CA ALA A 114 -19.13 -5.16 8.86
C ALA A 114 -19.51 -4.42 10.15
N VAL A 115 -20.42 -3.44 10.08
CA VAL A 115 -20.91 -2.73 11.29
C VAL A 115 -21.47 -3.70 12.34
N TRP A 116 -22.26 -4.68 11.92
CA TRP A 116 -22.78 -5.70 12.82
C TRP A 116 -21.66 -6.55 13.45
N GLN A 117 -20.68 -6.99 12.66
CA GLN A 117 -19.52 -7.75 13.16
C GLN A 117 -18.70 -6.92 14.15
N LEU A 118 -18.38 -5.67 13.80
CA LEU A 118 -17.63 -4.73 14.66
C LEU A 118 -18.31 -4.56 16.03
N ARG A 119 -19.64 -4.43 16.06
CA ARG A 119 -20.38 -4.34 17.33
C ARG A 119 -20.38 -5.64 18.12
N ARG A 120 -20.46 -6.80 17.46
CA ARG A 120 -20.37 -8.12 18.12
C ARG A 120 -18.98 -8.41 18.69
N CYS A 121 -17.94 -7.99 17.98
CA CYS A 121 -16.55 -8.06 18.44
C CYS A 121 -16.24 -7.05 19.56
N LYS A 122 -17.18 -6.18 19.92
CA LYS A 122 -17.02 -5.16 20.97
C LYS A 122 -15.77 -4.31 20.75
N ILE A 123 -15.57 -3.85 19.50
CA ILE A 123 -14.47 -2.94 19.16
C ILE A 123 -14.56 -1.71 20.06
N ASP A 124 -13.49 -1.47 20.81
CA ASP A 124 -13.39 -0.33 21.73
C ASP A 124 -12.51 0.79 21.18
N THR A 125 -11.62 0.44 20.25
CA THR A 125 -10.62 1.35 19.68
C THR A 125 -10.54 1.17 18.17
N VAL A 126 -10.53 2.28 17.42
CA VAL A 126 -10.31 2.31 15.97
C VAL A 126 -9.10 3.19 15.67
N LEU A 127 -8.14 2.64 14.92
CA LEU A 127 -7.09 3.38 14.22
C LEU A 127 -7.45 3.41 12.73
N ASP A 128 -7.96 4.56 12.29
CA ASP A 128 -8.33 4.78 10.89
C ASP A 128 -7.12 5.30 10.10
N LEU A 129 -6.48 4.40 9.35
CA LEU A 129 -5.27 4.71 8.58
C LEU A 129 -5.60 5.40 7.25
N GLU A 130 -6.87 5.42 6.87
CA GLU A 130 -7.30 6.19 5.72
C GLU A 130 -7.20 7.68 5.99
N LEU A 131 -6.64 8.41 5.01
CA LEU A 131 -6.36 9.82 5.13
C LEU A 131 -7.65 10.64 5.29
N PHE A 132 -8.44 10.81 4.23
CA PHE A 132 -9.67 11.62 4.25
C PHE A 132 -10.87 10.90 3.63
N SER A 133 -10.86 9.57 3.65
CA SER A 133 -12.01 8.75 3.25
C SER A 133 -13.18 8.95 4.22
N ARG A 134 -14.36 9.23 3.69
CA ARG A 134 -15.58 9.39 4.50
C ARG A 134 -16.16 8.02 4.84
N ALA A 135 -16.09 7.05 3.92
CA ALA A 135 -16.52 5.69 4.14
C ALA A 135 -15.83 5.06 5.37
N SER A 136 -14.51 5.19 5.51
CA SER A 136 -13.81 4.68 6.69
C SER A 136 -14.19 5.43 7.97
N ALA A 137 -14.36 6.75 7.90
CA ALA A 137 -14.80 7.55 9.04
C ALA A 137 -16.21 7.13 9.50
N ILE A 138 -17.13 6.91 8.56
CA ILE A 138 -18.49 6.43 8.84
C ILE A 138 -18.43 5.05 9.50
N LEU A 139 -17.66 4.10 8.96
CA LEU A 139 -17.51 2.75 9.53
C LEU A 139 -16.85 2.80 10.91
N SER A 140 -15.84 3.66 11.10
CA SER A 140 -15.21 3.95 12.38
C SER A 140 -16.23 4.44 13.42
N TYR A 141 -17.11 5.38 13.06
CA TYR A 141 -18.16 5.86 13.96
C TYR A 141 -19.20 4.79 14.28
N LEU A 142 -19.68 4.07 13.25
CA LEU A 142 -20.73 3.07 13.39
C LEU A 142 -20.28 1.82 14.16
N SER A 143 -18.97 1.56 14.22
CA SER A 143 -18.36 0.51 15.07
C SER A 143 -18.78 0.65 16.54
N GLY A 144 -19.05 1.87 17.00
CA GLY A 144 -19.40 2.16 18.39
C GLY A 144 -18.21 2.22 19.34
N ALA A 145 -16.98 2.15 18.83
CA ALA A 145 -15.74 2.28 19.59
C ALA A 145 -15.70 3.58 20.40
N SER A 146 -15.12 3.55 21.60
CA SER A 146 -14.93 4.75 22.41
C SER A 146 -13.75 5.57 21.92
N ASN A 147 -12.64 4.92 21.56
CA ASN A 147 -11.49 5.57 20.96
C ASN A 147 -11.60 5.49 19.43
N ARG A 148 -11.68 6.64 18.75
CA ARG A 148 -11.69 6.74 17.28
C ARG A 148 -10.61 7.72 16.87
N VAL A 149 -9.47 7.18 16.46
CA VAL A 149 -8.31 7.94 16.02
C VAL A 149 -8.26 8.01 14.51
N GLY A 150 -8.00 9.18 13.96
CA GLY A 150 -7.88 9.36 12.53
C GLY A 150 -7.37 10.75 12.15
N PHE A 151 -7.03 10.91 10.88
CA PHE A 151 -6.58 12.20 10.37
C PHE A 151 -7.71 13.23 10.31
N HIS A 152 -7.41 14.45 10.73
CA HIS A 152 -8.35 15.56 10.77
C HIS A 152 -7.80 16.75 9.97
N ARG A 153 -8.70 17.42 9.23
CA ARG A 153 -8.34 18.49 8.29
C ARG A 153 -7.80 19.76 8.95
N TYR A 154 -8.22 20.05 10.17
CA TYR A 154 -8.02 21.35 10.83
C TYR A 154 -8.40 22.53 9.90
N HIS A 155 -7.44 23.37 9.54
CA HIS A 155 -7.63 24.52 8.66
C HIS A 155 -7.54 24.16 7.16
N THR A 156 -7.23 22.91 6.82
CA THR A 156 -7.22 22.45 5.42
C THR A 156 -8.64 22.35 4.89
N GLU A 157 -8.87 22.93 3.72
CA GLU A 157 -10.17 22.98 3.04
C GLU A 157 -10.48 21.69 2.27
N GLY A 158 -11.76 21.42 1.98
CA GLY A 158 -12.19 20.33 1.09
C GLY A 158 -12.12 18.90 1.65
N LEU A 159 -11.54 18.71 2.84
CA LEU A 159 -11.26 17.39 3.44
C LEU A 159 -12.19 17.01 4.59
N TYR A 160 -13.42 17.53 4.56
CA TYR A 160 -14.41 17.17 5.57
C TYR A 160 -14.75 15.68 5.51
N ARG A 161 -14.57 15.00 6.64
CA ARG A 161 -14.88 13.57 6.84
C ARG A 161 -15.73 13.28 8.08
N GLY A 162 -16.47 14.30 8.55
CA GLY A 162 -17.24 14.24 9.79
C GLY A 162 -16.51 14.83 11.00
N ASN A 163 -17.26 15.06 12.09
CA ASN A 163 -16.76 15.60 13.36
C ASN A 163 -17.08 14.68 14.53
N PHE A 164 -16.72 13.40 14.39
CA PHE A 164 -16.98 12.36 15.39
C PHE A 164 -15.76 11.50 15.71
N LEU A 165 -14.56 11.90 15.28
CA LEU A 165 -13.30 11.36 15.80
C LEU A 165 -13.11 11.83 17.25
N THR A 166 -12.58 10.95 18.10
CA THR A 166 -12.22 11.33 19.48
C THR A 166 -10.79 11.84 19.57
N HIS A 167 -9.88 11.27 18.77
CA HIS A 167 -8.48 11.67 18.70
C HIS A 167 -8.19 12.16 17.27
N LYS A 168 -8.01 13.47 17.12
CA LYS A 168 -7.88 14.15 15.83
C LYS A 168 -6.41 14.40 15.55
N VAL A 169 -5.84 13.77 14.52
CA VAL A 169 -4.40 13.91 14.22
C VAL A 169 -4.21 14.70 12.93
N PRO A 170 -3.31 15.69 12.87
CA PRO A 170 -3.02 16.36 11.60
C PRO A 170 -2.28 15.42 10.66
N TYR A 171 -2.65 15.42 9.37
CA TYR A 171 -1.88 14.73 8.34
C TYR A 171 -0.80 15.64 7.78
N ASN A 172 0.47 15.24 7.87
CA ASN A 172 1.61 16.01 7.39
C ASN A 172 2.18 15.40 6.10
N LEU A 173 2.02 16.11 4.98
CA LEU A 173 2.51 15.73 3.65
C LEU A 173 4.03 15.74 3.50
N TYR A 174 4.76 16.37 4.42
CA TYR A 174 6.22 16.46 4.36
C TYR A 174 6.89 15.33 5.13
N LEU A 175 6.11 14.48 5.79
CA LEU A 175 6.60 13.35 6.56
C LEU A 175 6.20 12.04 5.90
N HIS A 176 7.14 11.10 5.89
CA HIS A 176 6.86 9.73 5.50
C HIS A 176 5.59 9.19 6.16
N ILE A 177 4.75 8.47 5.42
CA ILE A 177 3.43 8.03 5.89
C ILE A 177 3.52 7.18 7.17
N ALA A 178 4.58 6.39 7.32
CA ALA A 178 4.82 5.61 8.52
C ALA A 178 4.95 6.49 9.79
N LYS A 179 5.48 7.72 9.69
CA LYS A 179 5.54 8.70 10.81
C LYS A 179 4.15 9.22 11.13
N ASN A 180 3.35 9.50 10.10
CA ASN A 180 1.94 9.89 10.27
C ASN A 180 1.14 8.78 10.96
N TYR A 181 1.39 7.50 10.64
CA TYR A 181 0.79 6.37 11.33
C TYR A 181 1.24 6.25 12.79
N MET A 182 2.52 6.44 13.08
CA MET A 182 3.00 6.51 14.48
C MET A 182 2.30 7.62 15.28
N ALA A 183 2.00 8.76 14.65
CA ALA A 183 1.24 9.83 15.28
C ALA A 183 -0.21 9.45 15.61
N LEU A 184 -0.85 8.60 14.79
CA LEU A 184 -2.16 8.02 15.13
C LEU A 184 -2.07 7.16 16.40
N LEU A 185 -1.06 6.30 16.51
CA LEU A 185 -0.89 5.47 17.70
C LEU A 185 -0.64 6.33 18.95
N ASP A 186 0.25 7.33 18.86
CA ASP A 186 0.58 8.21 19.98
C ASP A 186 -0.61 9.06 20.45
N ALA A 187 -1.54 9.38 19.56
CA ALA A 187 -2.72 10.15 19.91
C ALA A 187 -3.70 9.40 20.83
N LEU A 188 -3.56 8.07 20.99
CA LEU A 188 -4.31 7.31 22.00
C LEU A 188 -3.86 7.63 23.44
N GLU A 189 -2.59 7.98 23.61
CA GLU A 189 -1.98 8.21 24.92
C GLU A 189 -1.88 9.71 25.23
N ASP A 190 -1.79 10.53 24.19
CA ASP A 190 -1.54 11.96 24.31
C ASP A 190 -2.83 12.78 24.44
N SER A 191 -3.47 12.67 25.60
CA SER A 191 -4.67 13.44 25.97
C SER A 191 -4.39 14.87 26.46
N ALA A 192 -3.11 15.23 26.68
CA ALA A 192 -2.72 16.45 27.40
C ALA A 192 -1.90 17.47 26.59
N SER A 193 -1.39 17.14 25.39
CA SER A 193 -0.50 18.05 24.62
C SER A 193 -1.17 19.24 23.92
N GLY A 194 -2.47 19.44 24.15
CA GLY A 194 -3.26 20.51 23.55
C GLY A 194 -3.69 20.19 22.11
N THR A 195 -3.91 21.23 21.30
CA THR A 195 -4.34 21.09 19.90
C THR A 195 -3.26 21.65 18.96
N PRO A 196 -2.85 20.91 17.91
CA PRO A 196 -3.15 19.49 17.67
C PRO A 196 -2.49 18.57 18.72
N PRO A 197 -3.03 17.36 18.93
CA PRO A 197 -2.36 16.35 19.75
C PRO A 197 -1.11 15.84 19.01
N VAL A 198 -0.16 15.29 19.77
CA VAL A 198 1.09 14.69 19.28
C VAL A 198 2.01 15.70 18.57
N LYS A 199 2.92 16.29 19.35
CA LYS A 199 3.97 17.21 18.88
C LYS A 199 5.36 16.56 19.03
N LYS A 200 5.56 15.42 18.38
CA LYS A 200 6.78 14.62 18.51
C LYS A 200 7.59 14.59 17.22
N ASP A 201 8.90 14.58 17.37
CA ASP A 201 9.81 14.20 16.30
C ASP A 201 10.01 12.68 16.34
N TYR A 202 9.78 12.03 15.21
CA TYR A 202 9.96 10.59 15.04
C TYR A 202 11.35 10.21 14.54
N GLY A 203 12.22 11.19 14.25
CA GLY A 203 13.52 10.96 13.65
C GLY A 203 13.41 10.17 12.35
N GLU A 204 14.40 9.37 12.02
CA GLU A 204 14.30 8.38 10.95
C GLU A 204 13.58 7.13 11.42
N ILE A 205 12.61 6.64 10.63
CA ILE A 205 11.98 5.37 10.90
C ILE A 205 12.93 4.27 10.47
N GLN A 206 13.42 3.50 11.45
CA GLN A 206 14.26 2.35 11.15
C GLN A 206 13.44 1.30 10.38
N PRO A 207 13.98 0.75 9.28
CA PRO A 207 13.33 -0.31 8.52
C PRO A 207 13.34 -1.63 9.33
N SER A 208 12.29 -1.88 10.12
CA SER A 208 12.11 -3.13 10.88
C SER A 208 11.20 -4.15 10.17
N LEU A 209 11.12 -4.10 8.84
CA LEU A 209 10.25 -5.01 8.10
C LEU A 209 10.71 -6.48 8.25
N PRO A 210 9.77 -7.42 8.47
CA PRO A 210 10.11 -8.83 8.58
C PRO A 210 10.55 -9.35 7.21
N LYS A 211 11.73 -9.99 7.16
CA LYS A 211 12.19 -10.70 5.96
C LYS A 211 11.55 -12.08 5.92
N ILE A 212 10.69 -12.29 4.93
CA ILE A 212 10.03 -13.57 4.68
C ILE A 212 11.02 -14.44 3.92
N ARG A 213 11.38 -15.58 4.49
CA ARG A 213 12.27 -16.57 3.87
C ARG A 213 11.45 -17.74 3.36
N ASN A 214 11.90 -18.30 2.25
CA ASN A 214 11.33 -19.53 1.72
C ASN A 214 11.89 -20.73 2.52
N SER A 215 11.06 -21.74 2.76
CA SER A 215 11.59 -23.06 3.13
C SER A 215 12.36 -23.70 1.96
N GLU A 216 13.06 -24.81 2.19
CA GLU A 216 13.74 -25.54 1.12
C GLU A 216 12.75 -26.06 0.08
N GLU A 217 11.61 -26.61 0.53
CA GLU A 217 10.51 -27.08 -0.33
C GLU A 217 9.90 -25.93 -1.17
N GLU A 218 9.62 -24.79 -0.53
CA GLU A 218 9.10 -23.61 -1.22
C GLU A 218 10.13 -23.07 -2.23
N THR A 219 11.41 -23.09 -1.88
CA THR A 219 12.50 -22.68 -2.78
C THR A 219 12.54 -23.56 -4.03
N LEU A 220 12.46 -24.89 -3.85
CA LEU A 220 12.45 -25.83 -4.97
C LEU A 220 11.20 -25.62 -5.86
N ALA A 221 10.03 -25.48 -5.26
CA ALA A 221 8.78 -25.26 -5.99
C ALA A 221 8.81 -23.98 -6.83
N ILE A 222 9.34 -22.88 -6.28
CA ILE A 222 9.48 -21.62 -7.01
C ILE A 222 10.53 -21.74 -8.13
N ARG A 223 11.65 -22.41 -7.89
CA ARG A 223 12.66 -22.65 -8.93
C ARG A 223 12.12 -23.47 -10.09
N GLU A 224 11.34 -24.51 -9.81
CA GLU A 224 10.66 -25.30 -10.85
C GLU A 224 9.64 -24.44 -11.61
N LYS A 225 8.86 -23.60 -10.93
CA LYS A 225 7.96 -22.64 -11.59
C LYS A 225 8.72 -21.68 -12.51
N LEU A 226 9.85 -21.12 -12.05
CA LEU A 226 10.68 -20.22 -12.86
C LEU A 226 11.28 -20.94 -14.07
N LYS A 227 11.70 -22.20 -13.91
CA LYS A 227 12.22 -23.04 -15.01
C LYS A 227 11.15 -23.44 -16.01
N GLN A 228 9.92 -23.69 -15.56
CA GLN A 228 8.77 -23.92 -16.44
C GLN A 228 8.43 -22.66 -17.26
N ALA A 229 8.49 -21.48 -16.64
CA ALA A 229 8.26 -20.21 -17.32
C ALA A 229 9.41 -19.84 -18.27
N CYS A 230 10.65 -20.22 -17.94
CA CYS A 230 11.85 -19.94 -18.70
C CYS A 230 12.75 -21.20 -18.80
N PRO A 231 12.54 -22.08 -19.79
CA PRO A 231 13.35 -23.29 -19.96
C PRO A 231 14.85 -23.02 -20.19
N ALA A 232 15.20 -21.83 -20.69
CA ALA A 232 16.58 -21.38 -20.87
C ALA A 232 17.26 -20.90 -19.57
N LEU A 233 16.55 -20.92 -18.44
CA LEU A 233 17.11 -20.54 -17.14
C LEU A 233 18.09 -21.62 -16.66
N VAL A 234 19.32 -21.21 -16.37
CA VAL A 234 20.36 -22.08 -15.80
C VAL A 234 20.52 -21.73 -14.32
N GLY A 235 20.97 -22.66 -13.48
CA GLY A 235 21.10 -22.43 -12.03
C GLY A 235 22.01 -21.25 -11.64
N SER A 236 22.92 -20.82 -12.51
CA SER A 236 23.78 -19.65 -12.33
C SER A 236 23.21 -18.35 -12.91
N SER A 237 22.01 -18.39 -13.52
CA SER A 237 21.42 -17.21 -14.15
C SER A 237 21.02 -16.17 -13.11
N ARG A 238 21.34 -14.90 -13.37
CA ARG A 238 20.81 -13.75 -12.63
C ARG A 238 19.45 -13.38 -13.19
N ILE A 239 18.48 -13.07 -12.32
CA ILE A 239 17.10 -12.82 -12.74
C ILE A 239 16.68 -11.38 -12.42
N VAL A 240 16.32 -10.64 -13.47
CA VAL A 240 15.74 -9.30 -13.36
C VAL A 240 14.25 -9.38 -13.64
N LEU A 241 13.42 -8.95 -12.69
CA LEU A 241 11.98 -8.82 -12.86
C LEU A 241 11.60 -7.38 -13.23
N LEU A 242 10.68 -7.24 -14.17
CA LEU A 242 10.08 -6.00 -14.59
C LEU A 242 8.60 -6.01 -14.21
N ASN A 243 8.07 -4.88 -13.75
CA ASN A 243 6.64 -4.69 -13.56
C ASN A 243 6.17 -3.44 -14.30
N PRO A 244 5.85 -3.55 -15.60
CA PRO A 244 5.38 -2.41 -16.40
C PRO A 244 4.02 -1.83 -16.00
N GLY A 245 3.21 -2.58 -15.26
CA GLY A 245 1.83 -2.18 -14.95
C GLY A 245 1.77 -1.07 -13.89
N GLY A 246 0.96 -0.03 -14.14
CA GLY A 246 0.68 1.03 -13.16
C GLY A 246 -0.44 0.70 -12.16
N GLY A 247 -1.00 -0.51 -12.22
CA GLY A 247 -2.09 -0.95 -11.36
C GLY A 247 -3.33 -0.04 -11.45
N GLU A 248 -3.87 0.36 -10.31
CA GLU A 248 -5.06 1.22 -10.24
C GLU A 248 -4.80 2.69 -10.61
N LEU A 249 -3.52 3.09 -10.70
CA LEU A 249 -3.11 4.44 -11.07
C LEU A 249 -2.12 4.40 -12.25
N PRO A 250 -2.63 4.20 -13.48
CA PRO A 250 -1.80 4.02 -14.68
C PRO A 250 -0.79 5.14 -14.93
N ILE A 251 -1.06 6.35 -14.44
CA ILE A 251 -0.16 7.52 -14.54
C ILE A 251 1.20 7.30 -13.85
N ARG A 252 1.32 6.31 -12.95
CA ARG A 252 2.58 5.91 -12.31
C ARG A 252 3.47 5.05 -13.20
N ALA A 253 2.93 4.45 -14.26
CA ALA A 253 3.64 3.49 -15.09
C ALA A 253 4.74 4.17 -15.92
N TRP A 254 5.96 3.63 -15.85
CA TRP A 254 7.00 3.95 -16.83
C TRP A 254 6.60 3.37 -18.21
N PRO A 255 6.90 4.04 -19.34
CA PRO A 255 6.40 3.63 -20.64
C PRO A 255 6.74 2.18 -21.01
N LEU A 256 5.77 1.45 -21.56
CA LEU A 256 5.98 0.05 -21.95
C LEU A 256 7.14 -0.11 -22.96
N ALA A 257 7.27 0.81 -23.91
CA ALA A 257 8.37 0.81 -24.88
C ALA A 257 9.75 0.90 -24.20
N ASN A 258 9.84 1.67 -23.10
CA ASN A 258 11.07 1.78 -22.33
C ASN A 258 11.40 0.46 -21.59
N TYR A 259 10.39 -0.25 -21.09
CA TYR A 259 10.57 -1.60 -20.53
C TYR A 259 11.03 -2.62 -21.58
N VAL A 260 10.50 -2.56 -22.81
CA VAL A 260 10.95 -3.40 -23.94
C VAL A 260 12.42 -3.15 -24.22
N GLN A 261 12.80 -1.88 -24.43
CA GLN A 261 14.18 -1.51 -24.73
C GLN A 261 15.14 -1.92 -23.59
N LEU A 262 14.73 -1.72 -22.33
CA LEU A 262 15.50 -2.16 -21.17
C LEU A 262 15.70 -3.69 -21.18
N ALA A 263 14.63 -4.46 -21.43
CA ALA A 263 14.70 -5.91 -21.46
C ALA A 263 15.65 -6.41 -22.57
N GLU A 264 15.55 -5.87 -23.78
CA GLU A 264 16.43 -6.20 -24.89
C GLU A 264 17.90 -5.95 -24.53
N MET A 265 18.21 -4.76 -24.02
CA MET A 265 19.56 -4.40 -23.61
C MET A 265 20.13 -5.25 -22.45
N LEU A 266 19.28 -5.75 -21.55
CA LEU A 266 19.69 -6.65 -20.46
C LEU A 266 19.92 -8.07 -20.98
N LEU A 267 19.12 -8.50 -21.95
CA LEU A 267 19.22 -9.83 -22.56
C LEU A 267 20.46 -9.96 -23.46
N GLU A 268 21.05 -8.87 -23.95
CA GLU A 268 22.37 -8.90 -24.60
C GLU A 268 23.47 -9.45 -23.67
N LEU A 269 23.30 -9.31 -22.35
CA LEU A 269 24.28 -9.77 -21.38
C LEU A 269 24.12 -11.29 -21.12
N PRO A 270 25.21 -12.07 -21.22
CA PRO A 270 25.16 -13.50 -20.97
C PRO A 270 24.83 -13.79 -19.49
N GLY A 271 24.10 -14.86 -19.24
CA GLY A 271 23.75 -15.29 -17.88
C GLY A 271 22.62 -14.49 -17.22
N LEU A 272 22.05 -13.47 -17.87
CA LEU A 272 20.85 -12.78 -17.38
C LEU A 272 19.59 -13.36 -18.01
N ALA A 273 18.55 -13.53 -17.19
CA ALA A 273 17.18 -13.77 -17.60
C ALA A 273 16.29 -12.61 -17.15
N VAL A 274 15.29 -12.27 -17.96
CA VAL A 274 14.39 -11.13 -17.70
C VAL A 274 12.96 -11.63 -17.63
N GLY A 275 12.31 -11.42 -16.49
CA GLY A 275 10.92 -11.80 -16.27
C GLY A 275 10.02 -10.57 -16.17
N VAL A 276 8.75 -10.70 -16.54
CA VAL A 276 7.71 -9.72 -16.19
C VAL A 276 6.75 -10.28 -15.14
N VAL A 277 6.43 -9.50 -14.12
CA VAL A 277 5.53 -9.88 -13.02
C VAL A 277 4.39 -8.87 -12.91
N GLY A 278 3.17 -9.35 -12.63
CA GLY A 278 1.97 -8.52 -12.59
C GLY A 278 0.72 -9.32 -12.27
N LEU A 279 -0.43 -8.64 -12.31
CA LEU A 279 -1.73 -9.25 -12.09
C LEU A 279 -2.16 -10.06 -13.31
N ALA A 280 -3.18 -10.91 -13.15
CA ALA A 280 -3.73 -11.69 -14.26
C ALA A 280 -4.20 -10.82 -15.44
N GLY A 281 -4.69 -9.60 -15.16
CA GLY A 281 -5.10 -8.64 -16.19
C GLY A 281 -3.95 -8.07 -17.04
N ASP A 282 -2.71 -8.14 -16.55
CA ASP A 282 -1.52 -7.64 -17.27
C ASP A 282 -0.99 -8.65 -18.29
N ARG A 283 -1.43 -9.91 -18.19
CA ARG A 283 -0.86 -11.04 -18.93
C ARG A 283 -0.83 -10.82 -20.44
N VAL A 284 -1.93 -10.35 -21.03
CA VAL A 284 -2.05 -10.12 -22.48
C VAL A 284 -1.05 -9.07 -22.97
N TRP A 285 -0.82 -8.01 -22.19
CA TRP A 285 0.15 -6.96 -22.53
C TRP A 285 1.58 -7.49 -22.48
N TYR A 286 1.86 -8.34 -21.51
CA TYR A 286 3.19 -8.92 -21.29
C TYR A 286 3.50 -10.06 -22.26
N GLU A 287 2.49 -10.77 -22.75
CA GLU A 287 2.62 -11.72 -23.87
C GLU A 287 3.03 -10.98 -25.16
N ARG A 288 2.40 -9.85 -25.48
CA ARG A 288 2.82 -9.00 -26.62
C ARG A 288 4.25 -8.46 -26.48
N MET A 289 4.65 -8.12 -25.25
CA MET A 289 6.04 -7.75 -24.96
C MET A 289 7.00 -8.92 -25.25
N ALA A 290 6.65 -10.14 -24.85
CA ALA A 290 7.44 -11.33 -25.18
C ALA A 290 7.55 -11.60 -26.69
N GLU A 291 6.45 -11.42 -27.43
CA GLU A 291 6.41 -11.53 -28.90
C GLU A 291 7.27 -10.50 -29.62
N THR A 292 7.49 -9.34 -29.01
CA THR A 292 8.35 -8.27 -29.51
C THR A 292 9.83 -8.59 -29.24
N ILE A 293 10.16 -8.98 -28.01
CA ILE A 293 11.55 -9.23 -27.56
C ILE A 293 12.13 -10.52 -28.16
N ARG A 294 11.31 -11.57 -28.33
CA ARG A 294 11.68 -12.85 -28.97
C ARG A 294 12.96 -13.51 -28.44
N SER A 295 13.18 -13.43 -27.13
CA SER A 295 14.32 -14.07 -26.47
C SER A 295 13.89 -15.29 -25.65
N PRO A 296 14.62 -16.42 -25.71
CA PRO A 296 14.31 -17.60 -24.89
C PRO A 296 14.57 -17.38 -23.40
N ARG A 297 15.29 -16.30 -23.04
CA ARG A 297 15.57 -15.89 -21.65
C ARG A 297 14.61 -14.82 -21.13
N PHE A 298 13.60 -14.45 -21.92
CA PHE A 298 12.51 -13.57 -21.50
C PHE A 298 11.28 -14.40 -21.15
N PHE A 299 10.63 -14.13 -20.02
CA PHE A 299 9.49 -14.92 -19.55
C PHE A 299 8.42 -14.10 -18.84
N ASN A 300 7.19 -14.62 -18.80
CA ASN A 300 6.03 -13.92 -18.23
C ASN A 300 5.47 -14.66 -17.01
N LEU A 301 5.47 -14.01 -15.85
CA LEU A 301 4.89 -14.48 -14.61
C LEU A 301 3.55 -13.82 -14.26
N ALA A 302 3.02 -12.91 -15.09
CA ALA A 302 1.76 -12.24 -14.80
C ALA A 302 0.59 -13.23 -14.64
N GLY A 303 -0.08 -13.13 -13.50
CA GLY A 303 -1.15 -14.05 -13.12
C GLY A 303 -0.69 -15.45 -12.68
N LEU A 304 0.61 -15.73 -12.63
CA LEU A 304 1.17 -17.02 -12.17
C LEU A 304 1.55 -17.02 -10.68
N THR A 305 1.40 -15.88 -10.01
CA THR A 305 1.62 -15.66 -8.58
C THR A 305 0.30 -15.21 -7.91
N PRO A 306 -0.64 -16.14 -7.62
CA PRO A 306 -1.96 -15.81 -7.09
C PRO A 306 -1.98 -15.13 -5.72
N THR A 307 -0.90 -15.21 -4.93
CA THR A 307 -0.85 -14.62 -3.58
C THR A 307 0.34 -13.67 -3.40
N VAL A 308 0.20 -12.71 -2.48
CA VAL A 308 1.29 -11.79 -2.11
C VAL A 308 2.48 -12.55 -1.52
N ARG A 309 2.23 -13.60 -0.72
CA ARG A 309 3.31 -14.46 -0.18
C ARG A 309 4.11 -15.10 -1.31
N GLU A 310 3.44 -15.59 -2.33
CA GLU A 310 4.10 -16.22 -3.47
C GLU A 310 4.90 -15.23 -4.31
N VAL A 311 4.41 -14.00 -4.47
CA VAL A 311 5.20 -12.92 -5.08
C VAL A 311 6.49 -12.68 -4.29
N VAL A 312 6.42 -12.60 -2.97
CA VAL A 312 7.61 -12.45 -2.10
C VAL A 312 8.54 -13.66 -2.21
N GLN A 313 7.99 -14.87 -2.36
CA GLN A 313 8.78 -16.08 -2.56
C GLN A 313 9.53 -16.09 -3.90
N VAL A 314 8.89 -15.61 -4.97
CA VAL A 314 9.54 -15.36 -6.26
C VAL A 314 10.63 -14.32 -6.12
N PHE A 315 10.38 -13.21 -5.40
CA PHE A 315 11.39 -12.17 -5.17
C PHE A 315 12.65 -12.72 -4.48
N ASN A 316 12.50 -13.65 -3.55
CA ASN A 316 13.64 -14.31 -2.90
C ASN A 316 14.50 -15.17 -3.84
N GLN A 317 14.01 -15.51 -5.03
CA GLN A 317 14.75 -16.25 -6.07
C GLN A 317 15.22 -15.34 -7.22
N CYS A 318 15.06 -14.03 -7.08
CA CYS A 318 15.43 -13.06 -8.11
C CYS A 318 16.36 -11.98 -7.54
N ASP A 319 17.02 -11.24 -8.42
CA ASP A 319 18.06 -10.30 -8.05
C ASP A 319 17.56 -8.87 -7.97
N ILE A 320 16.90 -8.43 -9.04
CA ILE A 320 16.47 -7.05 -9.21
C ILE A 320 14.98 -7.03 -9.59
N LEU A 321 14.22 -6.11 -9.00
CA LEU A 321 12.90 -5.71 -9.45
C LEU A 321 12.98 -4.28 -9.98
N VAL A 322 12.48 -4.04 -11.19
CA VAL A 322 12.26 -2.70 -11.74
C VAL A 322 10.74 -2.48 -11.83
N THR A 323 10.22 -1.52 -11.08
CA THR A 323 8.77 -1.32 -10.91
C THR A 323 8.40 0.14 -10.67
N SER A 324 7.14 0.50 -10.83
CA SER A 324 6.59 1.78 -10.38
C SER A 324 6.24 1.77 -8.90
N ASP A 325 5.96 2.94 -8.33
CA ASP A 325 5.46 3.12 -6.96
C ASP A 325 4.10 2.42 -6.75
N GLY A 326 4.15 1.23 -6.15
CA GLY A 326 2.98 0.40 -5.91
C GLY A 326 3.25 -0.74 -4.95
N GLY A 327 2.26 -1.62 -4.78
CA GLY A 327 2.33 -2.72 -3.81
C GLY A 327 3.59 -3.59 -3.95
N LEU A 328 4.02 -3.91 -5.18
CA LEU A 328 5.21 -4.73 -5.42
C LEU A 328 6.50 -4.09 -4.90
N ALA A 329 6.66 -2.77 -5.06
CA ALA A 329 7.82 -2.04 -4.54
C ALA A 329 7.92 -2.15 -3.02
N HIS A 330 6.78 -2.14 -2.31
CA HIS A 330 6.74 -2.33 -0.86
C HIS A 330 6.96 -3.78 -0.45
N PHE A 331 6.37 -4.74 -1.17
CA PHE A 331 6.57 -6.18 -0.90
C PHE A 331 8.01 -6.62 -1.15
N ALA A 332 8.76 -5.97 -2.05
CA ALA A 332 10.19 -6.19 -2.20
C ALA A 332 10.96 -5.96 -0.89
N GLY A 333 10.50 -5.03 -0.05
CA GLY A 333 11.03 -4.79 1.29
C GLY A 333 10.93 -6.00 2.24
N LEU A 334 10.00 -6.93 1.99
CA LEU A 334 9.83 -8.18 2.74
C LEU A 334 10.74 -9.31 2.24
N SER A 335 11.47 -9.10 1.14
CA SER A 335 12.31 -10.11 0.48
C SER A 335 13.78 -9.66 0.41
N THR A 336 14.61 -10.47 -0.22
CA THR A 336 16.03 -10.15 -0.50
C THR A 336 16.26 -9.44 -1.83
N ILE A 337 15.24 -9.27 -2.70
CA ILE A 337 15.40 -8.66 -4.03
C ILE A 337 15.80 -7.18 -3.91
N HIS A 338 16.69 -6.67 -4.76
CA HIS A 338 16.91 -5.21 -4.82
C HIS A 338 15.85 -4.55 -5.70
N CYS A 339 15.20 -3.50 -5.23
CA CYS A 339 14.11 -2.85 -5.95
C CYS A 339 14.51 -1.48 -6.49
N ILE A 340 14.53 -1.32 -7.81
CA ILE A 340 14.60 -0.02 -8.47
C ILE A 340 13.16 0.42 -8.71
N VAL A 341 12.76 1.51 -8.04
CA VAL A 341 11.37 1.99 -8.04
C VAL A 341 11.26 3.38 -8.66
N PHE A 342 10.38 3.52 -9.65
CA PHE A 342 10.04 4.80 -10.24
C PHE A 342 9.01 5.54 -9.39
N PHE A 343 9.35 6.76 -9.02
CA PHE A 343 8.43 7.76 -8.49
C PHE A 343 8.29 8.91 -9.48
N GLY A 344 7.18 9.63 -9.39
CA GLY A 344 6.91 10.79 -10.22
C GLY A 344 5.59 11.45 -9.82
N PRO A 345 4.43 10.82 -10.12
CA PRO A 345 3.16 11.38 -9.67
C PRO A 345 3.06 11.45 -8.14
N GLU A 346 3.65 10.50 -7.41
CA GLU A 346 3.89 10.60 -5.97
C GLU A 346 5.40 10.76 -5.66
N THR A 347 5.76 10.81 -4.38
CA THR A 347 7.12 11.10 -3.91
C THR A 347 7.64 10.03 -2.94
N PRO A 348 8.94 9.65 -3.05
CA PRO A 348 9.56 8.73 -2.11
C PRO A 348 9.68 9.32 -0.69
N VAL A 349 9.55 10.64 -0.53
CA VAL A 349 9.51 11.27 0.81
C VAL A 349 8.30 10.78 1.60
N LEU A 350 7.16 10.60 0.93
CA LEU A 350 5.91 10.15 1.54
C LEU A 350 5.80 8.62 1.61
N TYR A 351 6.18 7.94 0.52
CA TYR A 351 5.90 6.52 0.31
C TYR A 351 7.15 5.71 -0.05
N GLY A 352 8.33 6.16 0.35
CA GLY A 352 9.56 5.38 0.19
C GLY A 352 9.42 3.98 0.83
N PRO A 353 9.98 2.92 0.24
CA PRO A 353 9.97 1.62 0.89
C PRO A 353 10.70 1.68 2.25
N LEU A 354 10.19 0.98 3.26
CA LEU A 354 10.83 0.87 4.58
C LEU A 354 11.87 -0.27 4.61
N ALA A 355 12.85 -0.21 3.70
CA ALA A 355 13.90 -1.23 3.62
C ALA A 355 15.28 -0.59 3.32
N SER A 356 16.29 -1.38 2.99
CA SER A 356 17.58 -0.85 2.48
C SER A 356 17.90 -1.33 1.07
N ASN A 357 17.20 -2.37 0.62
CA ASN A 357 17.33 -2.99 -0.70
C ASN A 357 16.53 -2.25 -1.77
N TYR A 358 16.67 -0.93 -1.87
CA TYR A 358 16.00 -0.13 -2.89
C TYR A 358 16.85 0.99 -3.48
N THR A 359 16.47 1.40 -4.68
CA THR A 359 16.92 2.63 -5.34
C THR A 359 15.70 3.36 -5.85
N CYS A 360 15.42 4.54 -5.30
CA CYS A 360 14.27 5.37 -5.71
C CYS A 360 14.68 6.33 -6.82
N LEU A 361 14.01 6.26 -7.96
CA LEU A 361 14.15 7.20 -9.06
C LEU A 361 13.05 8.26 -8.93
N TYR A 362 13.43 9.51 -8.70
CA TYR A 362 12.48 10.61 -8.54
C TYR A 362 13.05 11.91 -9.13
N ALA A 363 12.39 12.43 -10.16
CA ALA A 363 12.89 13.60 -10.90
C ALA A 363 12.56 14.94 -10.20
N GLY A 364 11.51 14.98 -9.38
CA GLY A 364 11.13 16.19 -8.64
C GLY A 364 10.88 17.42 -9.51
N ILE A 365 10.21 17.25 -10.66
CA ILE A 365 9.90 18.37 -11.58
C ILE A 365 8.75 19.24 -11.07
N SER A 366 8.54 20.42 -11.66
CA SER A 366 7.58 21.43 -11.20
C SER A 366 6.14 20.94 -11.01
N CYS A 367 5.68 19.98 -11.82
CA CYS A 367 4.33 19.41 -11.69
C CYS A 367 4.25 18.16 -10.80
N SER A 368 5.37 17.70 -10.22
CA SER A 368 5.51 16.45 -9.49
C SER A 368 6.01 16.72 -8.05
N PRO A 369 5.37 16.16 -7.01
CA PRO A 369 4.31 15.16 -7.05
C PRO A 369 2.93 15.80 -7.29
N CYS A 370 2.13 15.20 -8.17
CA CYS A 370 0.77 15.66 -8.51
C CYS A 370 -0.35 14.83 -7.88
N LEU A 371 -0.05 13.65 -7.34
CA LEU A 371 -1.01 12.82 -6.61
C LEU A 371 -0.86 13.07 -5.11
N SER A 372 -1.98 13.34 -4.44
CA SER A 372 -2.00 13.53 -3.00
C SER A 372 -3.32 13.11 -2.39
N ALA A 373 -3.34 12.96 -1.07
CA ALA A 373 -4.57 12.80 -0.31
C ALA A 373 -5.55 13.96 -0.51
N TYR A 374 -5.02 15.17 -0.72
CA TYR A 374 -5.80 16.40 -0.79
C TYR A 374 -6.56 16.56 -2.10
N ASN A 375 -6.07 15.97 -3.19
CA ASN A 375 -6.75 15.95 -4.48
C ASN A 375 -7.43 14.61 -4.79
N ALA A 376 -7.56 13.73 -3.79
CA ALA A 376 -8.08 12.37 -3.94
C ALA A 376 -7.33 11.55 -5.01
N ARG A 377 -5.99 11.70 -5.06
CA ARG A 377 -5.08 11.11 -6.05
C ARG A 377 -5.60 11.31 -7.47
N LYS A 378 -5.97 12.55 -7.78
CA LYS A 378 -6.23 13.02 -9.14
C LYS A 378 -5.06 13.86 -9.60
N SER A 379 -4.69 13.71 -10.87
CA SER A 379 -3.62 14.48 -11.48
C SER A 379 -4.18 15.44 -12.52
N PRO A 380 -3.63 16.67 -12.65
CA PRO A 380 -3.91 17.55 -13.77
C PRO A 380 -3.12 17.16 -15.02
N CYS A 381 -2.14 16.27 -14.90
CA CYS A 381 -1.44 15.68 -16.02
C CYS A 381 -2.46 14.83 -16.79
N ASP A 382 -2.69 15.19 -18.05
CA ASP A 382 -3.59 14.58 -19.04
C ASP A 382 -3.19 13.14 -19.43
N GLY A 383 -2.47 12.44 -18.56
CA GLY A 383 -1.86 11.14 -18.81
C GLY A 383 -0.41 11.23 -19.28
N ASP A 384 0.10 12.40 -19.67
CA ASP A 384 1.50 12.56 -20.06
C ASP A 384 2.45 12.69 -18.85
N ASN A 385 2.76 11.56 -18.23
CA ASN A 385 3.59 11.47 -17.03
C ASN A 385 5.10 11.72 -17.29
N VAL A 386 5.45 12.91 -17.79
CA VAL A 386 6.83 13.34 -18.11
C VAL A 386 7.80 13.04 -16.97
N CYS A 387 7.38 13.21 -15.72
CA CYS A 387 8.20 12.97 -14.52
C CYS A 387 8.88 11.60 -14.47
N VAL A 388 8.24 10.51 -14.94
CA VAL A 388 8.86 9.18 -15.01
C VAL A 388 9.55 8.92 -16.36
N LYS A 389 9.11 9.60 -17.43
CA LYS A 389 9.71 9.48 -18.78
C LYS A 389 11.11 10.06 -18.87
N LEU A 390 11.49 10.94 -17.94
CA LEU A 390 12.85 11.51 -17.86
C LEU A 390 13.93 10.46 -17.57
N PHE A 391 13.56 9.29 -17.05
CA PHE A 391 14.50 8.19 -16.85
C PHE A 391 14.61 7.36 -18.13
N SER A 392 15.76 7.43 -18.80
CA SER A 392 16.02 6.64 -20.01
C SER A 392 16.32 5.18 -19.67
N PRO A 393 16.04 4.23 -20.59
CA PRO A 393 16.40 2.82 -20.41
C PRO A 393 17.88 2.58 -20.16
N GLU A 394 18.77 3.38 -20.74
CA GLU A 394 20.22 3.26 -20.56
C GLU A 394 20.64 3.63 -19.13
N HIS A 395 20.06 4.70 -18.58
CA HIS A 395 20.28 5.07 -17.17
C HIS A 395 19.79 3.94 -16.24
N VAL A 396 18.58 3.42 -16.48
CA VAL A 396 18.02 2.33 -15.66
C VAL A 396 18.85 1.05 -15.79
N LYS A 397 19.35 0.71 -16.99
CA LYS A 397 20.30 -0.40 -17.20
C LYS A 397 21.55 -0.22 -16.32
N GLY A 398 22.13 0.98 -16.29
CA GLY A 398 23.28 1.29 -15.44
C GLY A 398 23.05 0.93 -13.97
N LEU A 399 21.89 1.34 -13.43
CA LEU A 399 21.48 1.05 -12.05
C LEU A 399 21.24 -0.44 -11.81
N VAL A 400 20.64 -1.15 -12.78
CA VAL A 400 20.46 -2.61 -12.71
C VAL A 400 21.83 -3.29 -12.60
N LEU A 401 22.81 -2.89 -13.41
CA LEU A 401 24.15 -3.48 -13.39
C LEU A 401 24.93 -3.16 -12.11
N GLU A 402 24.82 -1.94 -11.61
CA GLU A 402 25.40 -1.55 -10.32
C GLU A 402 24.83 -2.40 -9.19
N ALA A 403 23.50 -2.53 -9.13
CA ALA A 403 22.83 -3.32 -8.11
C ALA A 403 23.15 -4.82 -8.24
N LEU A 404 23.30 -5.36 -9.46
CA LEU A 404 23.74 -6.75 -9.66
C LEU A 404 25.16 -6.99 -9.14
N ARG A 405 26.09 -6.05 -9.36
CA ARG A 405 27.47 -6.13 -8.87
C ARG A 405 27.54 -6.05 -7.36
N ALA A 406 26.75 -5.18 -6.73
CA ALA A 406 26.70 -5.07 -5.26
C ALA A 406 26.15 -6.35 -4.58
N ARG A 407 25.57 -7.26 -5.35
CA ARG A 407 25.00 -8.54 -4.89
C ARG A 407 25.83 -9.75 -5.33
N ALA A 408 26.89 -9.56 -6.10
CA ALA A 408 27.84 -10.62 -6.46
C ALA A 408 28.85 -10.79 -5.32
#